data_AF-A0A261EPD8-F1
#
_entry.id   AF-A0A261EPD8-F1
#
_cell.length_a   1.000
_cell.length_b   1.000
_cell.length_c   1.000
_cell.angle_alpha   90.00
_cell.angle_beta   90.00
_cell.angle_gamma   90.00
#
_symmetry.space_group_name_H-M   'P 1'
#
loop_
_entity.id
_entity.type
_entity.pdbx_description
1 polymer ?
#
loop_
_entity_poly.entity_id
_entity_poly.type
_entity_poly.pdbx_seq_one_letter_code
_entity_poly.pdbx_strand_id
1 'polypeptide(L)'
;MKVEVYAVYGTPEEFLTTNLPGSDPNAPHFPAYLRYLVDHNASRRELVQLFMVLQTESFDPQHPLHHYFQDRADRVWKHYSHIPWSLPPGMDWNADMRPYVRLSLEAMDGIQLRWLRKPPLNFQQEWAHFEALLYPSPRWNDYR
;
A
#
# COMPACT_ATOMS: atom_id res chain seq x y z
N MET A 1 7.39 -8.35 -21.19
CA MET A 1 6.79 -8.78 -19.90
C MET A 1 5.87 -7.67 -19.45
N LYS A 2 4.54 -7.84 -19.59
CA LYS A 2 3.57 -6.80 -19.23
C LYS A 2 3.53 -6.66 -17.70
N VAL A 3 3.66 -5.45 -17.19
CA VAL A 3 3.58 -5.13 -15.75
C VAL A 3 2.19 -5.39 -15.17
N GLU A 4 1.21 -5.71 -16.00
CA GLU A 4 -0.09 -6.27 -15.63
C GLU A 4 0.01 -7.42 -14.61
N VAL A 5 1.09 -8.22 -14.60
CA VAL A 5 1.29 -9.31 -13.62
C VAL A 5 1.52 -8.83 -12.18
N TYR A 6 2.00 -7.59 -11.96
CA TYR A 6 2.16 -7.02 -10.60
C TYR A 6 0.85 -6.67 -9.94
N ALA A 7 -0.14 -6.22 -10.71
CA ALA A 7 -1.37 -5.65 -10.17
C ALA A 7 -2.39 -6.71 -9.72
N VAL A 8 -2.04 -8.01 -9.81
CA VAL A 8 -2.99 -9.12 -9.62
C VAL A 8 -3.00 -9.66 -8.18
N TYR A 9 -2.00 -9.33 -7.35
CA TYR A 9 -1.84 -9.93 -6.02
C TYR A 9 -1.50 -8.89 -4.95
N GLY A 10 -1.88 -9.16 -3.70
CA GLY A 10 -1.82 -8.21 -2.59
C GLY A 10 -2.98 -7.20 -2.62
N THR A 11 -4.10 -7.54 -3.27
CA THR A 11 -5.21 -6.60 -3.44
C THR A 11 -6.08 -6.51 -2.18
N PRO A 12 -6.86 -5.43 -2.00
CA PRO A 12 -7.88 -5.38 -0.96
C PRO A 12 -8.83 -6.56 -1.03
N GLU A 13 -9.27 -6.94 -2.23
CA GLU A 13 -10.19 -8.06 -2.43
C GLU A 13 -9.63 -9.38 -1.90
N GLU A 14 -8.35 -9.66 -2.15
CA GLU A 14 -7.69 -10.83 -1.56
C GLU A 14 -7.66 -10.74 -0.04
N PHE A 15 -7.29 -9.57 0.52
CA PHE A 15 -7.29 -9.35 1.96
C PHE A 15 -8.64 -9.65 2.61
N LEU A 16 -9.77 -9.23 2.01
CA LEU A 16 -11.11 -9.50 2.53
C LEU A 16 -11.45 -10.99 2.64
N THR A 17 -10.71 -11.87 1.94
CA THR A 17 -10.91 -13.32 2.00
C THR A 17 -10.04 -14.03 3.04
N THR A 18 -9.11 -13.31 3.69
CA THR A 18 -8.09 -13.92 4.55
C THR A 18 -8.55 -14.28 5.96
N ASN A 19 -9.69 -13.76 6.42
CA ASN A 19 -10.13 -13.82 7.83
C ASN A 19 -9.10 -13.30 8.84
N LEU A 20 -8.16 -12.46 8.40
CA LEU A 20 -7.22 -11.79 9.29
C LEU A 20 -7.96 -10.71 10.11
N PRO A 21 -7.43 -10.32 11.29
CA PRO A 21 -7.98 -9.20 12.05
C PRO A 21 -8.10 -7.94 11.16
N GLY A 22 -9.29 -7.34 11.14
CA GLY A 22 -9.60 -6.17 10.30
C GLY A 22 -9.97 -6.49 8.85
N SER A 23 -10.13 -7.77 8.46
CA SER A 23 -10.49 -8.16 7.10
C SER A 23 -11.98 -8.40 6.86
N ASP A 24 -12.88 -7.91 7.73
CA ASP A 24 -14.33 -8.05 7.54
C ASP A 24 -14.75 -7.46 6.19
N PRO A 25 -15.35 -8.23 5.26
CA PRO A 25 -15.78 -7.74 3.95
C PRO A 25 -16.72 -6.54 3.99
N ASN A 26 -17.47 -6.35 5.08
CA ASN A 26 -18.44 -5.27 5.23
C ASN A 26 -17.85 -4.01 5.87
N ALA A 27 -16.75 -4.15 6.60
CA ALA A 27 -16.12 -3.06 7.35
C ALA A 27 -14.61 -3.28 7.55
N PRO A 28 -13.81 -3.43 6.47
CA PRO A 28 -12.40 -3.73 6.60
C PRO A 28 -11.60 -2.53 7.12
N HIS A 29 -10.49 -2.82 7.80
CA HIS A 29 -9.58 -1.81 8.33
C HIS A 29 -8.47 -1.54 7.31
N PHE A 30 -8.36 -0.29 6.86
CA PHE A 30 -7.34 0.10 5.88
C PHE A 30 -5.90 -0.13 6.38
N PRO A 31 -5.52 0.22 7.63
CA PRO A 31 -4.20 -0.10 8.16
C PRO A 31 -3.92 -1.61 8.23
N ALA A 32 -4.92 -2.43 8.58
CA ALA A 32 -4.77 -3.89 8.60
C ALA A 32 -4.46 -4.45 7.20
N TYR A 33 -5.14 -3.94 6.17
CA TYR A 33 -4.82 -4.28 4.78
C TYR A 33 -3.37 -3.90 4.42
N LEU A 34 -2.89 -2.73 4.85
CA LEU A 34 -1.52 -2.32 4.57
C LEU A 34 -0.49 -3.23 5.27
N ARG A 35 -0.77 -3.71 6.49
CA ARG A 35 0.06 -4.73 7.15
C ARG A 35 0.12 -6.02 6.33
N TYR A 36 -1.03 -6.50 5.86
CA TYR A 36 -1.12 -7.64 4.95
C TYR A 36 -0.30 -7.41 3.67
N LEU A 37 -0.40 -6.24 3.06
CA LEU A 37 0.34 -5.89 1.85
C LEU A 37 1.86 -5.84 2.09
N VAL A 38 2.31 -5.36 3.25
CA VAL A 38 3.73 -5.38 3.62
C VAL A 38 4.25 -6.80 3.75
N ASP A 39 3.53 -7.69 4.42
CA ASP A 39 3.91 -9.10 4.54
C ASP A 39 3.91 -9.80 3.17
N HIS A 40 2.91 -9.52 2.34
CA HIS A 40 2.84 -9.99 0.96
C HIS A 40 4.08 -9.57 0.17
N ASN A 41 4.45 -8.29 0.22
CA ASN A 41 5.61 -7.74 -0.49
C ASN A 41 6.94 -8.26 0.06
N ALA A 42 7.06 -8.42 1.38
CA ALA A 42 8.25 -8.96 2.02
C ALA A 42 8.56 -10.40 1.55
N SER A 43 7.54 -11.20 1.27
CA SER A 43 7.68 -12.56 0.71
C SER A 43 8.12 -12.58 -0.76
N ARG A 44 8.12 -11.43 -1.44
CA ARG A 44 8.33 -11.30 -2.89
C ARG A 44 9.44 -10.30 -3.23
N ARG A 45 10.59 -10.44 -2.55
CA ARG A 45 11.71 -9.49 -2.65
C ARG A 45 12.18 -9.20 -4.07
N GLU A 46 12.37 -10.24 -4.90
CA GLU A 46 12.82 -10.09 -6.29
C GLU A 46 11.83 -9.28 -7.12
N LEU A 47 10.53 -9.49 -6.86
CA LEU A 47 9.49 -8.71 -7.50
C LEU A 47 9.52 -7.25 -7.01
N VAL A 48 9.52 -7.01 -5.71
CA VAL A 48 9.66 -5.64 -5.18
C VAL A 48 10.87 -4.91 -5.79
N GLN A 49 12.01 -5.59 -5.96
CA GLN A 49 13.19 -5.04 -6.61
C GLN A 49 12.93 -4.66 -8.09
N LEU A 50 12.36 -5.56 -8.89
CA LEU A 50 12.04 -5.28 -10.29
C LEU A 50 11.07 -4.11 -10.41
N PHE A 51 10.04 -4.04 -9.55
CA PHE A 51 9.10 -2.93 -9.52
C PHE A 51 9.78 -1.59 -9.24
N MET A 52 10.69 -1.53 -8.27
CA MET A 52 11.44 -0.31 -7.91
C MET A 52 12.35 0.18 -9.04
N VAL A 53 13.00 -0.74 -9.77
CA VAL A 53 13.80 -0.40 -10.95
C VAL A 53 12.91 0.19 -12.04
N LEU A 54 11.83 -0.50 -12.41
CA LEU A 54 10.91 -0.04 -13.45
C LEU A 54 10.24 1.29 -13.09
N GLN A 55 9.89 1.50 -11.82
CA GLN A 55 9.34 2.78 -11.34
C GLN A 55 10.34 3.91 -11.57
N THR A 56 11.61 3.70 -11.26
CA THR A 56 12.65 4.72 -11.42
C THR A 56 12.98 4.99 -12.89
N GLU A 57 13.13 3.95 -13.71
CA GLU A 57 13.38 4.07 -15.15
C GLU A 57 12.23 4.77 -15.88
N SER A 58 11.00 4.59 -15.40
CA SER A 58 9.81 5.22 -15.98
C SER A 58 9.74 6.75 -15.86
N PHE A 59 10.69 7.38 -15.16
CA PHE A 59 10.84 8.84 -15.18
C PHE A 59 11.19 9.37 -16.58
N ASP A 60 11.81 8.55 -17.42
CA ASP A 60 11.96 8.86 -18.85
C ASP A 60 10.58 8.85 -19.54
N PRO A 61 10.13 9.97 -20.14
CA PRO A 61 8.88 10.02 -20.91
C PRO A 61 8.82 9.04 -22.09
N GLN A 62 9.96 8.56 -22.59
CA GLN A 62 10.02 7.56 -23.67
C GLN A 62 9.90 6.12 -23.16
N HIS A 63 9.97 5.91 -21.84
CA HIS A 63 9.86 4.58 -21.26
C HIS A 63 8.44 4.01 -21.49
N PRO A 64 8.27 2.76 -21.95
CA PRO A 64 6.96 2.18 -22.26
C PRO A 64 5.96 2.16 -21.08
N LEU A 65 6.45 2.29 -19.85
CA LEU A 65 5.65 2.32 -18.63
C LEU A 65 5.51 3.72 -17.99
N HIS A 66 5.92 4.79 -18.67
CA HIS A 66 5.85 6.15 -18.13
C HIS A 66 4.46 6.49 -17.56
N HIS A 67 3.42 6.39 -18.39
CA HIS A 67 2.04 6.65 -17.97
C HIS A 67 1.55 5.64 -16.92
N TYR A 68 2.01 4.39 -16.97
CA TYR A 68 1.66 3.41 -15.94
C TYR A 68 2.13 3.89 -14.56
N PHE A 69 3.37 4.33 -14.39
CA PHE A 69 3.82 4.79 -13.08
C PHE A 69 3.35 6.21 -12.74
N GLN A 70 3.22 7.09 -13.73
CA GLN A 70 2.68 8.45 -13.57
C GLN A 70 1.28 8.42 -12.94
N ASP A 71 0.39 7.57 -13.45
CA ASP A 71 -1.01 7.52 -13.01
C ASP A 71 -1.24 6.53 -11.84
N ARG A 72 -0.16 5.95 -11.26
CA ARG A 72 -0.28 4.89 -10.23
C ARG A 72 -1.10 5.35 -9.03
N ALA A 73 -0.82 6.54 -8.50
CA ALA A 73 -1.50 7.03 -7.30
C ALA A 73 -3.01 7.17 -7.52
N ASP A 74 -3.43 7.70 -8.67
CA ASP A 74 -4.85 7.87 -9.00
C ASP A 74 -5.53 6.54 -9.30
N ARG A 75 -4.84 5.59 -9.95
CA ARG A 75 -5.38 4.23 -10.14
C ARG A 75 -5.57 3.50 -8.82
N VAL A 76 -4.58 3.57 -7.92
CA VAL A 76 -4.68 2.95 -6.58
C VAL A 76 -5.79 3.61 -5.77
N TRP A 77 -5.87 4.94 -5.78
CA TRP A 77 -6.94 5.68 -5.12
C TRP A 77 -8.32 5.24 -5.59
N LYS A 78 -8.51 5.23 -6.92
CA LYS A 78 -9.76 4.78 -7.54
C LYS A 78 -10.06 3.33 -7.19
N HIS A 79 -9.07 2.44 -7.16
CA HIS A 79 -9.29 1.05 -6.77
C HIS A 79 -9.80 0.96 -5.33
N TYR A 80 -9.05 1.55 -4.39
CA TYR A 80 -9.36 1.48 -2.97
C TYR A 80 -10.67 2.19 -2.59
N SER A 81 -11.14 3.17 -3.37
CA SER A 81 -12.40 3.87 -3.08
C SER A 81 -13.66 3.05 -3.25
N HIS A 82 -13.58 1.85 -3.85
CA HIS A 82 -14.74 0.95 -3.96
C HIS A 82 -14.90 0.01 -2.77
N ILE A 83 -13.93 -0.01 -1.85
CA ILE A 83 -13.95 -0.90 -0.69
C ILE A 83 -14.63 -0.17 0.48
N PRO A 84 -15.51 -0.84 1.25
CA PRO A 84 -16.29 -0.20 2.32
C PRO A 84 -15.46 -0.03 3.61
N TRP A 85 -14.29 0.60 3.53
CA TRP A 85 -13.37 0.74 4.66
C TRP A 85 -14.06 1.34 5.90
N SER A 86 -13.82 0.72 7.05
CA SER A 86 -14.22 1.26 8.34
C SER A 86 -13.35 2.47 8.68
N LEU A 87 -13.99 3.60 9.01
CA LEU A 87 -13.31 4.87 9.29
C LEU A 87 -13.69 5.42 10.67
N PRO A 88 -12.76 6.14 11.34
CA PRO A 88 -13.05 6.87 12.57
C PRO A 88 -14.24 7.83 12.43
N PRO A 89 -14.98 8.10 13.52
CA PRO A 89 -16.13 9.01 13.47
C PRO A 89 -15.76 10.40 12.92
N GLY A 90 -16.60 10.90 12.03
CA GLY A 90 -16.42 12.22 11.40
C GLY A 90 -15.41 12.25 10.25
N MET A 91 -14.89 11.10 9.81
CA MET A 91 -14.15 10.99 8.54
C MET A 91 -15.06 10.51 7.42
N ASP A 92 -14.82 11.03 6.23
CA ASP A 92 -15.38 10.55 4.98
C ASP A 92 -14.25 10.06 4.06
N TRP A 93 -14.48 8.94 3.37
CA TRP A 93 -13.46 8.38 2.47
C TRP A 93 -13.07 9.39 1.39
N ASN A 94 -14.05 9.94 0.66
CA ASN A 94 -13.80 10.80 -0.50
C ASN A 94 -13.17 12.14 -0.11
N ALA A 95 -13.56 12.69 1.03
CA ALA A 95 -13.03 13.95 1.52
C ALA A 95 -11.64 13.81 2.16
N ASP A 96 -11.42 12.76 2.97
CA ASP A 96 -10.29 12.73 3.90
C ASP A 96 -9.21 11.71 3.56
N MET A 97 -9.53 10.60 2.87
CA MET A 97 -8.60 9.46 2.79
C MET A 97 -7.55 9.54 1.68
N ARG A 98 -7.70 10.46 0.72
CA ARG A 98 -6.74 10.56 -0.40
C ARG A 98 -5.30 10.86 0.06
N PRO A 99 -5.06 11.78 1.02
CA PRO A 99 -3.76 11.94 1.64
C PRO A 99 -3.25 10.69 2.36
N TYR A 100 -4.11 9.95 3.08
CA TYR A 100 -3.71 8.72 3.80
C TYR A 100 -3.24 7.62 2.85
N VAL A 101 -3.97 7.40 1.75
CA VAL A 101 -3.57 6.44 0.71
C VAL A 101 -2.24 6.85 0.10
N ARG A 102 -2.09 8.12 -0.31
CA ARG A 102 -0.83 8.63 -0.90
C ARG A 102 0.35 8.46 0.05
N LEU A 103 0.24 8.96 1.29
CA LEU A 103 1.32 8.90 2.27
C LEU A 103 1.70 7.45 2.63
N SER A 104 0.72 6.54 2.66
CA SER A 104 0.98 5.11 2.88
C SER A 104 1.83 4.50 1.76
N LEU A 105 1.53 4.82 0.49
CA LEU A 105 2.30 4.35 -0.66
C LEU A 105 3.71 4.95 -0.67
N GLU A 106 3.83 6.26 -0.40
CA GLU A 106 5.13 6.96 -0.34
C GLU A 106 6.02 6.38 0.77
N ALA A 107 5.46 6.13 1.96
CA ALA A 107 6.16 5.48 3.05
C ALA A 107 6.60 4.06 2.67
N MET A 108 5.69 3.25 2.12
CA MET A 108 5.97 1.87 1.74
C MET A 108 7.07 1.78 0.68
N ASP A 109 6.97 2.57 -0.40
CA ASP A 109 7.99 2.65 -1.46
C ASP A 109 9.36 3.04 -0.87
N GLY A 110 9.40 4.04 0.02
CA GLY A 110 10.63 4.48 0.68
C GLY A 110 11.27 3.41 1.57
N ILE A 111 10.46 2.66 2.31
CA ILE A 111 10.94 1.55 3.14
C ILE A 111 11.45 0.42 2.25
N GLN A 112 10.72 0.04 1.19
CA GLN A 112 11.12 -0.99 0.24
C GLN A 112 12.47 -0.67 -0.41
N LEU A 113 12.68 0.59 -0.81
CA LEU A 113 13.96 1.04 -1.36
C LEU A 113 15.12 0.83 -0.37
N ARG A 114 14.93 1.17 0.90
CA ARG A 114 15.97 0.98 1.95
C ARG A 114 16.14 -0.50 2.31
N TRP A 115 15.06 -1.27 2.39
CA TRP A 115 15.06 -2.72 2.64
C TRP A 115 15.83 -3.51 1.60
N LEU A 116 15.87 -3.03 0.35
CA LEU A 116 16.62 -3.65 -0.74
C LEU A 116 18.14 -3.44 -0.64
N ARG A 117 18.61 -2.49 0.18
CA ARG A 117 20.06 -2.20 0.38
C ARG A 117 20.72 -3.19 1.35
N LYS A 118 22.04 -3.07 1.50
CA LYS A 118 22.86 -3.86 2.44
C LYS A 118 23.52 -2.95 3.50
N PRO A 119 23.44 -3.29 4.80
CA PRO A 119 22.58 -4.33 5.38
C PRO A 119 21.09 -3.95 5.22
N PRO A 120 20.17 -4.92 5.07
CA PRO A 120 18.75 -4.62 4.95
C PRO A 120 18.18 -4.20 6.31
N LEU A 121 17.27 -3.23 6.31
CA LEU A 121 16.39 -3.01 7.46
C LEU A 121 15.33 -4.13 7.56
N ASN A 122 14.57 -4.18 8.66
CA ASN A 122 13.40 -5.04 8.76
C ASN A 122 12.17 -4.28 8.21
N PHE A 123 11.59 -4.75 7.10
CA PHE A 123 10.49 -4.06 6.42
C PHE A 123 9.24 -3.95 7.30
N GLN A 124 8.80 -5.06 7.90
CA GLN A 124 7.63 -5.07 8.79
C GLN A 124 7.79 -4.14 9.99
N GLN A 125 8.97 -4.17 10.62
CA GLN A 125 9.26 -3.35 11.79
C GLN A 125 9.25 -1.87 11.43
N GLU A 126 9.83 -1.50 10.28
CA GLU A 126 9.85 -0.11 9.85
C GLU A 126 8.45 0.38 9.44
N TRP A 127 7.66 -0.49 8.79
CA TRP A 127 6.26 -0.18 8.50
C TRP A 127 5.46 0.10 9.77
N ALA A 128 5.64 -0.69 10.84
CA ALA A 128 4.94 -0.48 12.11
C ALA A 128 5.21 0.91 12.72
N HIS A 129 6.42 1.46 12.55
CA HIS A 129 6.73 2.83 12.95
C HIS A 129 5.95 3.86 12.13
N PHE A 130 5.91 3.71 10.80
CA PHE A 130 5.15 4.60 9.93
C PHE A 130 3.63 4.50 10.15
N GLU A 131 3.11 3.29 10.35
CA GLU A 131 1.70 3.06 10.64
C GLU A 131 1.26 3.81 11.90
N ALA A 132 2.07 3.79 12.97
CA ALA A 132 1.78 4.53 14.19
C ALA A 132 1.74 6.06 13.99
N LEU A 133 2.53 6.61 13.05
CA LEU A 133 2.53 8.03 12.71
C LEU A 133 1.35 8.41 11.80
N LEU A 134 1.03 7.56 10.83
CA LEU A 134 -0.06 7.79 9.86
C LEU A 134 -1.44 7.56 10.49
N TYR A 135 -1.57 6.59 11.39
CA TYR A 135 -2.82 6.18 12.03
C TYR A 135 -2.72 6.26 13.56
N PRO A 136 -2.63 7.48 14.13
CA PRO A 136 -2.30 7.66 15.53
C PRO A 136 -3.44 7.28 16.48
N SER A 137 -3.06 6.81 17.67
CA SER A 137 -3.96 6.68 18.82
C SER A 137 -4.40 8.05 19.37
N PRO A 138 -5.59 8.14 20.00
CA PRO A 138 -6.59 7.08 20.14
C PRO A 138 -7.51 6.94 18.91
N ARG A 139 -7.46 7.89 17.96
CA ARG A 139 -8.41 8.02 16.84
C ARG A 139 -8.58 6.74 16.02
N TRP A 140 -7.49 5.98 15.82
CA TRP A 140 -7.45 4.78 15.01
C TRP A 140 -7.37 3.47 15.82
N ASN A 141 -7.66 3.48 17.13
CA ASN A 141 -7.53 2.27 17.96
C ASN A 141 -8.43 1.13 17.48
N ASP A 142 -9.68 1.43 17.13
CA ASP A 142 -10.67 0.43 16.70
C ASP A 142 -10.69 0.22 15.17
N TYR A 143 -9.73 0.82 14.46
CA TYR A 143 -9.68 0.87 12.98
C TYR A 143 -8.33 0.41 12.42
N ARG A 144 -7.46 -0.18 13.26
CA ARG A 144 -6.16 -0.73 12.86
C ARG A 144 -6.16 -2.24 12.80
#